data_AF-E5XPV4-F1
#
_entry.id   AF-E5XPV4-F1
#
_cell.length_a   1.000
_cell.length_b   1.000
_cell.length_c   1.000
_cell.angle_alpha   90.00
_cell.angle_beta   90.00
_cell.angle_gamma   90.00
#
_symmetry.space_group_name_H-M   'P 1'
#
loop_
_entity.id
_entity.type
_entity.pdbx_description
1 polymer ?
#
loop_
_entity_poly.entity_id
_entity_poly.type
_entity_poly.pdbx_seq_one_letter_code
_entity_poly.pdbx_strand_id
1 'polypeptide(L)'
;MPYAEDPQGKKGKRKLWSFPYVAAIAAVVCTVLLCAGGCYLLGRLGSQLDPNYTRPEEVAAHEAALRAGGPAERDAQRVEAALARAADSAVAAYPGLSWRWGDEAPGDSTCDPYNMFHQVKPLQMVLRHVLFDGELTDKAREGVVAALKTQAEGLGIAGEEGFADSYGRAWTTFSRGADSASLRLVSGRATVGEPDDLIAKEHAAAVVEGRSACLFPQRYFTENHLPVPTE
;
A
#
# COMPACT_ATOMS: atom_id res chain seq x y z
N MET A 1 44.79 81.38 -51.34
CA MET A 1 44.20 81.61 -50.01
C MET A 1 43.24 82.78 -50.13
N PRO A 2 42.06 82.82 -49.47
CA PRO A 2 41.54 81.96 -48.37
C PRO A 2 40.30 81.14 -48.79
N TYR A 3 40.11 79.88 -48.35
CA TYR A 3 39.57 79.36 -47.06
C TYR A 3 38.07 79.59 -46.82
N ALA A 4 37.32 78.48 -46.71
CA ALA A 4 36.34 78.15 -45.66
C ALA A 4 35.48 76.97 -46.16
N GLU A 5 35.81 75.74 -45.75
CA GLU A 5 35.23 75.05 -44.58
C GLU A 5 33.92 74.32 -44.92
N ASP A 6 34.07 73.00 -45.03
CA ASP A 6 33.01 72.02 -44.83
C ASP A 6 32.57 72.08 -43.36
N PRO A 7 31.26 71.96 -43.05
CA PRO A 7 30.95 71.09 -41.93
C PRO A 7 29.87 70.07 -42.28
N GLN A 8 30.30 68.82 -42.06
CA GLN A 8 29.50 67.66 -41.71
C GLN A 8 28.18 67.99 -41.01
N GLY A 9 27.11 67.32 -41.45
CA GLY A 9 25.85 67.36 -40.73
C GLY A 9 24.77 66.41 -41.21
N LYS A 10 25.10 65.30 -41.91
CA LYS A 10 24.12 64.22 -42.11
C LYS A 10 23.94 63.46 -40.80
N LYS A 11 23.14 64.03 -39.89
CA LYS A 11 22.61 63.34 -38.72
C LYS A 11 21.80 62.15 -39.23
N GLY A 12 22.39 60.96 -39.15
CA GLY A 12 21.69 59.71 -39.37
C GLY A 12 20.46 59.68 -38.47
N LYS A 13 19.27 59.67 -39.06
CA LYS A 13 18.01 59.43 -38.36
C LYS A 13 18.02 57.96 -37.90
N ARG A 14 18.78 57.66 -36.86
CA ARG A 14 18.83 56.34 -36.22
C ARG A 14 17.51 56.12 -35.48
N LYS A 15 16.69 55.24 -36.06
CA LYS A 15 15.90 54.21 -35.35
C LYS A 15 15.10 54.69 -34.12
N LEU A 16 14.16 55.63 -34.28
CA LEU A 16 13.10 55.86 -33.28
C LEU A 16 11.90 54.90 -33.45
N TRP A 17 11.77 54.24 -34.60
CA TRP A 17 10.66 53.32 -34.91
C TRP A 17 10.81 51.91 -34.33
N SER A 18 11.97 51.58 -33.75
CA SER A 18 12.22 50.28 -33.12
C SER A 18 11.91 50.23 -31.62
N PHE A 19 11.75 51.38 -30.95
CA PHE A 19 11.43 51.45 -29.52
C PHE A 19 10.05 50.88 -29.15
N PRO A 20 8.94 51.21 -29.86
CA PRO A 20 7.63 50.63 -29.52
C PRO A 20 7.60 49.12 -29.79
N TYR A 21 8.35 48.65 -30.79
CA TYR A 21 8.47 47.22 -31.12
C TYR A 21 9.22 46.45 -30.03
N VAL A 22 10.35 46.99 -29.54
CA VAL A 22 11.12 46.37 -28.45
C VAL A 22 10.33 46.39 -27.14
N ALA A 23 9.60 47.47 -26.85
CA ALA A 23 8.72 47.55 -25.68
C ALA A 23 7.56 46.55 -25.74
N ALA A 24 6.93 46.40 -26.91
CA ALA A 24 5.87 45.42 -27.12
C ALA A 24 6.37 43.97 -26.98
N ILE A 25 7.54 43.65 -27.54
CA ILE A 25 8.15 42.32 -27.40
C ILE A 25 8.52 42.05 -25.95
N ALA A 26 9.11 43.02 -25.24
CA ALA A 26 9.43 42.89 -23.83
C ALA A 26 8.19 42.66 -22.96
N ALA A 27 7.09 43.35 -23.24
CA ALA A 27 5.82 43.14 -22.55
C ALA A 27 5.27 41.72 -22.79
N VAL A 28 5.25 41.25 -24.04
CA VAL A 28 4.80 39.88 -24.38
C VAL A 28 5.68 38.83 -23.70
N VAL A 29 7.01 38.99 -23.72
CA VAL A 29 7.94 38.07 -23.06
C VAL A 29 7.72 38.07 -21.54
N CYS A 30 7.56 39.24 -20.91
CA CYS A 30 7.24 39.32 -19.49
C CYS A 30 5.90 38.65 -19.15
N THR A 31 4.86 38.83 -19.97
CA THR A 31 3.58 38.16 -19.75
C THR A 31 3.70 36.66 -19.91
N VAL A 32 4.40 36.16 -20.93
CA VAL A 32 4.63 34.72 -21.12
C VAL A 32 5.44 34.13 -19.96
N LEU A 33 6.48 34.83 -19.48
CA LEU A 33 7.28 34.38 -18.33
C LEU A 33 6.46 34.39 -17.02
N LEU A 34 5.60 35.38 -16.82
CA LEU A 34 4.70 35.43 -15.66
C LEU A 34 3.60 34.37 -15.73
N CYS A 35 3.05 34.09 -16.92
CA CYS A 35 2.07 33.03 -17.11
C CYS A 35 2.71 31.64 -16.97
N ALA A 36 3.87 31.39 -17.60
CA ALA A 36 4.56 30.11 -17.50
C ALA A 36 5.09 29.88 -16.07
N GLY A 37 5.70 30.89 -15.45
CA GLY A 37 6.18 30.83 -14.07
C GLY A 37 5.02 30.70 -13.07
N GLY A 38 3.92 31.44 -13.28
CA GLY A 38 2.72 31.38 -12.46
C GLY A 38 2.01 30.03 -12.56
N CYS A 39 1.82 29.48 -13.76
CA CYS A 39 1.26 28.14 -13.95
C CYS A 39 2.17 27.05 -13.38
N TYR A 40 3.49 27.19 -13.50
CA TYR A 40 4.45 26.25 -12.91
C TYR A 40 4.43 26.29 -11.36
N LEU A 41 4.41 27.50 -10.78
CA LEU A 41 4.32 27.68 -9.33
C LEU A 41 2.96 27.22 -8.78
N LEU A 42 1.85 27.58 -9.42
CA LEU A 42 0.51 27.15 -9.02
C LEU A 42 0.30 25.65 -9.21
N GLY A 43 0.88 25.04 -10.25
CA GLY A 43 0.87 23.59 -10.43
C GLY A 43 1.66 22.88 -9.34
N ARG A 44 2.84 23.41 -8.97
CA ARG A 44 3.68 22.86 -7.90
C ARG A 44 3.08 23.06 -6.50
N LEU A 45 2.42 24.18 -6.24
CA LEU A 45 1.73 24.46 -4.98
C LEU A 45 0.40 23.70 -4.88
N GLY A 46 -0.35 23.61 -5.99
CA GLY A 46 -1.60 22.88 -6.08
C GLY A 46 -1.41 21.37 -5.95
N SER A 47 -0.33 20.82 -6.52
CA SER A 47 0.00 19.40 -6.33
C SER A 47 0.36 19.10 -4.87
N GLN A 48 1.08 19.99 -4.18
CA GLN A 48 1.42 19.81 -2.75
C GLN A 48 0.24 19.95 -1.78
N LEU A 49 -0.92 20.44 -2.26
CA LEU A 49 -2.15 20.57 -1.48
C LEU A 49 -3.12 19.39 -1.69
N ASP A 50 -2.83 18.48 -2.62
CA ASP A 50 -3.59 17.22 -2.74
C ASP A 50 -3.14 16.27 -1.62
N PRO A 51 -4.06 15.80 -0.75
CA PRO A 51 -3.72 14.84 0.30
C PRO A 51 -3.17 13.51 -0.24
N ASN A 52 -3.29 13.25 -1.54
CA ASN A 52 -2.76 12.07 -2.22
C ASN A 52 -1.47 12.34 -3.02
N TYR A 53 -0.88 13.54 -2.92
CA TYR A 53 0.37 13.84 -3.62
C TYR A 53 1.56 13.18 -2.94
N THR A 54 2.06 12.12 -3.58
CA THR A 54 3.34 11.48 -3.23
C THR A 54 4.44 12.06 -4.11
N ARG A 55 5.59 12.41 -3.52
CA ARG A 55 6.71 12.95 -4.32
C ARG A 55 7.31 11.84 -5.20
N PRO A 56 7.81 12.15 -6.41
CA PRO A 56 8.39 11.13 -7.29
C PRO A 56 9.50 10.29 -6.62
N GLU A 57 10.33 10.91 -5.77
CA GLU A 57 11.36 10.21 -5.00
C GLU A 57 10.79 9.22 -3.96
N GLU A 58 9.64 9.53 -3.39
CA GLU A 58 8.93 8.64 -2.45
C GLU A 58 8.28 7.48 -3.20
N VAL A 59 7.69 7.73 -4.37
CA VAL A 59 7.14 6.68 -5.25
C VAL A 59 8.22 5.66 -5.61
N ALA A 60 9.40 6.12 -6.04
CA ALA A 60 10.51 5.23 -6.40
C ALA A 60 11.02 4.42 -5.19
N ALA A 61 11.07 5.04 -3.99
CA ALA A 61 11.45 4.34 -2.77
C ALA A 61 10.43 3.27 -2.37
N HIS A 62 9.13 3.58 -2.45
CA HIS A 62 8.06 2.63 -2.19
C HIS A 62 8.07 1.49 -3.23
N GLU A 63 8.27 1.79 -4.50
CA GLU A 63 8.37 0.78 -5.56
C GLU A 63 9.54 -0.17 -5.31
N ALA A 64 10.71 0.36 -4.95
CA ALA A 64 11.88 -0.45 -4.63
C ALA A 64 11.64 -1.36 -3.42
N ALA A 65 10.99 -0.86 -2.37
CA ALA A 65 10.63 -1.64 -1.18
C ALA A 65 9.65 -2.77 -1.50
N LEU A 66 8.57 -2.47 -2.23
CA LEU A 66 7.57 -3.45 -2.65
C LEU A 66 8.16 -4.50 -3.58
N ARG A 67 9.02 -4.08 -4.50
CA ARG A 67 9.73 -4.98 -5.40
C ARG A 67 10.67 -5.93 -4.66
N ALA A 68 11.34 -5.45 -3.61
CA ALA A 68 12.24 -6.28 -2.80
C ALA A 68 11.49 -7.40 -2.06
N GLY A 69 10.25 -7.17 -1.64
CA GLY A 69 9.41 -8.18 -0.99
C GLY A 69 8.92 -9.30 -1.92
N GLY A 70 9.08 -9.13 -3.23
CA GLY A 70 8.68 -10.13 -4.23
C GLY A 70 7.18 -10.14 -4.53
N PRO A 71 6.67 -11.21 -5.16
CA PRO A 71 5.28 -11.30 -5.60
C PRO A 71 4.32 -11.50 -4.43
N ALA A 72 3.18 -10.79 -4.45
CA ALA A 72 2.10 -10.96 -3.48
C ALA A 72 1.61 -12.41 -3.37
N GLU A 73 1.53 -13.13 -4.49
CA GLU A 73 1.09 -14.52 -4.55
C GLU A 73 2.07 -15.47 -3.84
N ARG A 74 3.37 -15.14 -3.85
CA ARG A 74 4.36 -15.93 -3.11
C ARG A 74 4.25 -15.68 -1.61
N ASP A 75 4.08 -14.44 -1.21
CA ASP A 75 3.88 -14.11 0.20
C ASP A 75 2.58 -14.74 0.73
N ALA A 76 1.50 -14.68 -0.04
CA ALA A 76 0.25 -15.38 0.24
C ALA A 76 0.46 -16.88 0.50
N GLN A 77 1.23 -17.58 -0.34
CA GLN A 77 1.56 -18.98 -0.13
C GLN A 77 2.38 -19.21 1.16
N ARG A 78 3.32 -18.32 1.48
CA ARG A 78 4.10 -18.40 2.73
C ARG A 78 3.20 -18.26 3.96
N VAL A 79 2.28 -17.29 3.93
CA VAL A 79 1.32 -17.03 5.01
C VAL A 79 0.30 -18.18 5.13
N GLU A 80 -0.22 -18.70 4.01
CA GLU A 80 -1.14 -19.85 4.01
C GLU A 80 -0.48 -21.10 4.61
N ALA A 81 0.78 -21.36 4.24
CA ALA A 81 1.55 -22.46 4.83
C ALA A 81 1.82 -22.23 6.33
N ALA A 82 2.00 -20.97 6.76
CA ALA A 82 2.16 -20.62 8.17
C ALA A 82 0.88 -20.85 8.97
N LEU A 83 -0.29 -20.49 8.41
CA LEU A 83 -1.60 -20.79 8.99
C LEU A 83 -1.81 -22.29 9.19
N ALA A 84 -1.54 -23.10 8.16
CA ALA A 84 -1.66 -24.55 8.24
C ALA A 84 -0.77 -25.13 9.36
N ARG A 85 0.50 -24.69 9.44
CA ARG A 85 1.42 -25.13 10.50
C ARG A 85 0.97 -24.71 11.90
N ALA A 86 0.40 -23.51 12.05
CA ALA A 86 -0.16 -23.07 13.32
C ALA A 86 -1.34 -23.97 13.73
N ALA A 87 -2.22 -24.27 12.78
CA ALA A 87 -3.39 -25.11 12.99
C ALA A 87 -3.00 -26.55 13.36
N ASP A 88 -2.09 -27.15 12.59
CA ASP A 88 -1.53 -28.48 12.86
C ASP A 88 -0.90 -28.57 14.25
N SER A 89 -0.10 -27.56 14.63
CA SER A 89 0.52 -27.48 15.96
C SER A 89 -0.53 -27.41 17.08
N ALA A 90 -1.59 -26.61 16.88
CA ALA A 90 -2.66 -26.47 17.85
C ALA A 90 -3.46 -27.78 18.02
N VAL A 91 -3.91 -28.42 16.94
CA VAL A 91 -4.70 -29.66 17.06
C VAL A 91 -3.87 -30.84 17.60
N ALA A 92 -2.56 -30.85 17.35
CA ALA A 92 -1.66 -31.84 17.95
C ALA A 92 -1.55 -31.69 19.47
N ALA A 93 -1.67 -30.46 19.99
CA ALA A 93 -1.55 -30.17 21.42
C ALA A 93 -2.87 -30.34 22.21
N TYR A 94 -4.02 -30.26 21.54
CA TYR A 94 -5.34 -30.26 22.18
C TYR A 94 -6.26 -31.34 21.60
N PRO A 95 -6.32 -32.54 22.23
CA PRO A 95 -7.22 -33.60 21.82
C PRO A 95 -8.68 -33.14 21.84
N GLY A 96 -9.40 -33.32 20.74
CA GLY A 96 -10.79 -32.87 20.57
C GLY A 96 -10.94 -31.58 19.77
N LEU A 97 -9.82 -30.90 19.44
CA LEU A 97 -9.78 -29.85 18.45
C LEU A 97 -9.43 -30.44 17.08
N SER A 98 -10.11 -29.98 16.04
CA SER A 98 -9.79 -30.28 14.65
C SER A 98 -9.80 -28.99 13.84
N TRP A 99 -9.20 -29.00 12.66
CA TRP A 99 -9.23 -27.84 11.78
C TRP A 99 -9.50 -28.22 10.34
N ARG A 100 -10.07 -27.29 9.59
CA ARG A 100 -10.30 -27.39 8.15
C ARG A 100 -10.13 -26.02 7.49
N TRP A 101 -9.95 -26.01 6.18
CA TRP A 101 -10.06 -24.77 5.41
C TRP A 101 -11.53 -24.35 5.30
N GLY A 102 -11.76 -23.04 5.31
CA GLY A 102 -13.02 -22.45 4.85
C GLY A 102 -13.22 -22.65 3.35
N ASP A 103 -14.47 -22.55 2.92
CA ASP A 103 -14.87 -22.76 1.52
C ASP A 103 -14.72 -21.49 0.68
N GLU A 104 -14.44 -20.35 1.30
CA GLU A 104 -14.17 -19.10 0.59
C GLU A 104 -12.91 -19.19 -0.27
N ALA A 105 -12.98 -18.56 -1.44
CA ALA A 105 -11.80 -18.35 -2.28
C ALA A 105 -10.98 -17.19 -1.71
N PRO A 106 -9.63 -17.22 -1.84
CA PRO A 106 -8.82 -16.05 -1.57
C PRO A 106 -9.33 -14.83 -2.35
N GLY A 107 -9.39 -13.68 -1.67
CA GLY A 107 -9.83 -12.42 -2.25
C GLY A 107 -8.69 -11.39 -2.26
N ASP A 108 -8.87 -10.32 -3.03
CA ASP A 108 -7.94 -9.19 -3.02
C ASP A 108 -8.48 -8.08 -2.11
N SER A 109 -7.63 -7.54 -1.23
CA SER A 109 -7.88 -6.30 -0.50
C SER A 109 -7.05 -5.16 -1.06
N THR A 110 -7.57 -3.94 -0.88
CA THR A 110 -6.89 -2.71 -1.30
C THR A 110 -5.71 -2.41 -0.41
N CYS A 111 -4.59 -2.06 -1.05
CA CYS A 111 -3.38 -1.58 -0.39
C CYS A 111 -3.35 -0.05 -0.39
N ASP A 112 -4.12 0.59 0.49
CA ASP A 112 -4.02 2.03 0.73
C ASP A 112 -2.84 2.28 1.69
N PRO A 113 -1.83 3.10 1.35
CA PRO A 113 -1.91 4.29 0.47
C PRO A 113 -1.31 4.12 -0.94
N TYR A 114 -1.08 2.90 -1.44
CA TYR A 114 -0.37 2.66 -2.71
C TYR A 114 -1.17 2.97 -3.98
N ASN A 115 -2.19 3.82 -3.89
CA ASN A 115 -2.93 4.36 -5.04
C ASN A 115 -2.07 5.21 -5.98
N MET A 116 -0.84 5.56 -5.57
CA MET A 116 0.18 6.21 -6.40
C MET A 116 0.63 5.37 -7.61
N PHE A 117 0.47 4.04 -7.59
CA PHE A 117 0.83 3.16 -8.71
C PHE A 117 -0.33 2.94 -9.67
N HIS A 118 -0.44 3.79 -10.69
CA HIS A 118 -1.59 3.77 -11.62
C HIS A 118 -1.61 2.59 -12.60
N GLN A 119 -0.45 2.02 -12.96
CA GLN A 119 -0.37 0.95 -13.97
C GLN A 119 -0.58 -0.44 -13.36
N VAL A 120 0.12 -0.73 -12.27
CA VAL A 120 -0.04 -1.99 -11.53
C VAL A 120 -0.07 -1.68 -10.05
N LYS A 121 -1.25 -1.78 -9.46
CA LYS A 121 -1.45 -1.56 -8.04
C LYS A 121 -0.88 -2.73 -7.23
N PRO A 122 -0.18 -2.47 -6.12
CA PRO A 122 0.07 -3.48 -5.11
C PRO A 122 -1.27 -4.05 -4.62
N LEU A 123 -1.25 -5.33 -4.27
CA LEU A 123 -2.40 -6.01 -3.72
C LEU A 123 -2.01 -6.76 -2.45
N GLN A 124 -2.99 -6.92 -1.58
CA GLN A 124 -2.92 -7.79 -0.42
C GLN A 124 -3.94 -8.90 -0.64
N MET A 125 -3.52 -10.15 -0.49
CA MET A 125 -4.40 -11.29 -0.64
C MET A 125 -4.97 -11.65 0.73
N VAL A 126 -6.30 -11.63 0.83
CA VAL A 126 -7.04 -12.25 1.93
C VAL A 126 -7.11 -13.74 1.62
N LEU A 127 -6.55 -14.55 2.50
CA LEU A 127 -6.42 -15.99 2.31
C LEU A 127 -7.66 -16.73 2.81
N ARG A 128 -7.73 -18.01 2.45
CA ARG A 128 -8.71 -18.92 3.03
C ARG A 128 -8.56 -18.97 4.55
N HIS A 129 -9.67 -19.02 5.25
CA HIS A 129 -9.69 -19.12 6.69
C HIS A 129 -9.32 -20.52 7.14
N VAL A 130 -8.65 -20.60 8.28
CA VAL A 130 -8.56 -21.83 9.06
C VAL A 130 -9.73 -21.82 10.04
N LEU A 131 -10.55 -22.85 9.99
CA LEU A 131 -11.70 -23.04 10.86
C LEU A 131 -11.36 -24.11 11.88
N PHE A 132 -11.45 -23.77 13.16
CA PHE A 132 -11.31 -24.74 14.24
C PHE A 132 -12.67 -25.28 14.66
N ASP A 133 -12.82 -26.60 14.59
CA ASP A 133 -14.01 -27.33 15.00
C ASP A 133 -13.74 -28.07 16.32
N GLY A 134 -14.75 -28.16 17.19
CA GLY A 134 -14.66 -28.82 18.50
C GLY A 134 -14.76 -27.85 19.68
N GLU A 135 -14.41 -28.32 20.88
CA GLU A 135 -14.48 -27.51 22.10
C GLU A 135 -13.24 -26.63 22.25
N LEU A 136 -13.39 -25.32 22.02
CA LEU A 136 -12.33 -24.35 22.24
C LEU A 136 -12.31 -23.87 23.71
N THR A 137 -11.75 -24.70 24.58
CA THR A 137 -11.49 -24.31 25.99
C THR A 137 -10.53 -23.11 26.06
N ASP A 138 -10.52 -22.37 27.19
CA ASP A 138 -9.59 -21.24 27.37
C ASP A 138 -8.13 -21.64 27.14
N LYS A 139 -7.72 -22.81 27.63
CA LYS A 139 -6.37 -23.35 27.43
C LYS A 139 -6.08 -23.69 25.97
N ALA A 140 -7.07 -24.22 25.23
CA ALA A 140 -6.94 -24.49 23.80
C ALA A 140 -6.80 -23.19 23.01
N ARG A 141 -7.60 -22.16 23.34
CA ARG A 141 -7.50 -20.83 22.74
C ARG A 141 -6.11 -20.21 22.96
N GLU A 142 -5.59 -20.24 24.19
CA GLU A 142 -4.23 -19.77 24.48
C GLU A 142 -3.17 -20.52 23.67
N GLY A 143 -3.35 -21.83 23.48
CA GLY A 143 -2.48 -22.64 22.64
C GLY A 143 -2.53 -22.28 21.16
N VAL A 144 -3.72 -22.01 20.62
CA VAL A 144 -3.89 -21.51 19.24
C VAL A 144 -3.19 -20.16 19.08
N VAL A 145 -3.39 -19.24 20.03
CA VAL A 145 -2.71 -17.93 20.04
C VAL A 145 -1.19 -18.11 20.05
N ALA A 146 -0.66 -18.98 20.91
CA ALA A 146 0.77 -19.25 20.98
C ALA A 146 1.32 -19.86 19.68
N ALA A 147 0.60 -20.80 19.06
CA ALA A 147 0.99 -21.39 17.79
C ALA A 147 1.00 -20.35 16.65
N LEU A 148 -0.01 -19.47 16.60
CA LEU A 148 -0.05 -18.36 15.65
C LEU A 148 1.08 -17.38 15.87
N LYS A 149 1.39 -17.04 17.12
CA LYS A 149 2.52 -16.17 17.47
C LYS A 149 3.84 -16.72 16.94
N THR A 150 4.13 -18.01 17.18
CA THR A 150 5.35 -18.64 16.67
C THR A 150 5.44 -18.59 15.15
N GLN A 151 4.32 -18.82 14.45
CA GLN A 151 4.31 -18.73 12.98
C GLN A 151 4.42 -17.29 12.49
N ALA A 152 3.81 -16.33 13.18
CA ALA A 152 3.92 -14.90 12.90
C ALA A 152 5.38 -14.43 13.05
N GLU A 153 6.06 -14.81 14.12
CA GLU A 153 7.49 -14.52 14.34
C GLU A 153 8.36 -15.12 13.23
N GLY A 154 8.02 -16.32 12.72
CA GLY A 154 8.67 -16.93 11.55
C GLY A 154 8.47 -16.16 10.23
N LEU A 155 7.40 -15.36 10.13
CA LEU A 155 7.17 -14.37 9.06
C LEU A 155 7.80 -13.01 9.38
N GLY A 156 8.54 -12.91 10.50
CA GLY A 156 9.13 -11.70 11.04
C GLY A 156 8.10 -10.74 11.64
N ILE A 157 6.85 -11.14 11.85
CA ILE A 157 5.81 -10.32 12.47
C ILE A 157 6.01 -10.34 13.98
N ALA A 158 6.09 -9.17 14.61
CA ALA A 158 6.33 -9.05 16.06
C ALA A 158 5.25 -8.27 16.82
N GLY A 159 4.37 -7.54 16.10
CA GLY A 159 3.27 -6.82 16.75
C GLY A 159 2.12 -7.78 17.07
N GLU A 160 1.54 -7.60 18.25
CA GLU A 160 0.43 -8.38 18.77
C GLU A 160 -0.60 -7.40 19.35
N GLU A 161 -1.83 -7.47 18.83
CA GLU A 161 -2.94 -6.63 19.27
C GLU A 161 -4.12 -7.53 19.68
N GLY A 162 -4.60 -7.35 20.90
CA GLY A 162 -5.74 -8.08 21.45
C GLY A 162 -6.90 -7.15 21.74
N PHE A 163 -8.12 -7.59 21.41
CA PHE A 163 -9.33 -6.86 21.77
C PHE A 163 -10.48 -7.83 22.01
N ALA A 164 -11.36 -7.46 22.93
CA ALA A 164 -12.59 -8.17 23.23
C ALA A 164 -13.76 -7.20 23.18
N ASP A 165 -14.84 -7.59 22.51
CA ASP A 165 -16.05 -6.79 22.42
C ASP A 165 -17.03 -7.09 23.58
N SER A 166 -18.05 -6.25 23.71
CA SER A 166 -19.11 -6.41 24.71
C SER A 166 -19.98 -7.65 24.50
N TYR A 167 -19.87 -8.32 23.35
CA TYR A 167 -20.61 -9.52 23.00
C TYR A 167 -19.84 -10.80 23.33
N GLY A 168 -18.62 -10.69 23.86
CA GLY A 168 -17.78 -11.82 24.23
C GLY A 168 -17.04 -12.43 23.05
N ARG A 169 -16.91 -11.70 21.93
CA ARG A 169 -15.95 -12.03 20.88
C ARG A 169 -14.60 -11.45 21.24
N ALA A 170 -13.55 -12.23 21.02
CA ALA A 170 -12.18 -11.83 21.21
C ALA A 170 -11.42 -12.06 19.91
N TRP A 171 -10.61 -11.07 19.53
CA TRP A 171 -9.65 -11.21 18.45
C TRP A 171 -8.24 -10.89 18.89
N THR A 172 -7.31 -11.67 18.34
CA THR A 172 -5.87 -11.48 18.49
C THR A 172 -5.28 -11.38 17.10
N THR A 173 -4.67 -10.24 16.79
CA THR A 173 -4.05 -9.95 15.50
C THR A 173 -2.55 -9.85 15.66
N PHE A 174 -1.82 -10.60 14.84
CA PHE A 174 -0.38 -10.47 14.68
C PHE A 174 -0.11 -9.70 13.38
N SER A 175 0.47 -8.51 13.47
CA SER A 175 0.87 -7.69 12.30
C SER A 175 1.97 -6.70 12.68
N ARG A 176 2.68 -6.12 11.70
CA ARG A 176 3.56 -4.94 11.93
C ARG A 176 2.87 -3.61 11.59
N GLY A 177 1.68 -3.67 11.00
CA GLY A 177 0.96 -2.53 10.43
C GLY A 177 0.01 -2.98 9.30
N ALA A 178 -0.81 -2.05 8.80
CA ALA A 178 -1.88 -2.34 7.83
C ALA A 178 -1.37 -2.97 6.51
N ASP A 179 -0.18 -2.57 6.06
CA ASP A 179 0.42 -3.02 4.79
C ASP A 179 1.21 -4.33 4.92
N SER A 180 1.32 -4.89 6.13
CA SER A 180 2.11 -6.09 6.40
C SER A 180 1.27 -7.35 6.37
N ALA A 181 1.94 -8.50 6.21
CA ALA A 181 1.29 -9.78 6.43
C ALA A 181 0.69 -9.83 7.84
N SER A 182 -0.48 -10.45 7.97
CA SER A 182 -1.16 -10.56 9.26
C SER A 182 -1.83 -11.90 9.46
N LEU A 183 -1.85 -12.35 10.71
CA LEU A 183 -2.60 -13.52 11.17
C LEU A 183 -3.57 -13.05 12.24
N ARG A 184 -4.87 -13.34 12.09
CA ARG A 184 -5.90 -12.90 13.02
C ARG A 184 -6.73 -14.07 13.49
N LEU A 185 -6.70 -14.36 14.79
CA LEU A 185 -7.65 -15.27 15.43
C LEU A 185 -8.91 -14.49 15.81
N VAL A 186 -10.07 -15.02 15.47
CA VAL A 186 -11.39 -14.59 15.93
C VAL A 186 -12.03 -15.76 16.67
N SER A 187 -12.38 -15.56 17.94
CA SER A 187 -12.97 -16.60 18.80
C SER A 187 -14.03 -15.99 19.71
N GLY A 188 -14.98 -16.79 20.18
CA GLY A 188 -16.01 -16.33 21.11
C GLY A 188 -17.41 -16.82 20.75
N ARG A 189 -18.41 -16.19 21.34
CA ARG A 189 -19.80 -16.63 21.18
C ARG A 189 -20.37 -16.10 19.88
N ALA A 190 -20.87 -17.01 19.04
CA ALA A 190 -21.64 -16.63 17.86
C ALA A 190 -22.89 -15.82 18.26
N THR A 191 -23.03 -14.62 17.72
CA THR A 191 -24.19 -13.73 17.87
C THR A 191 -25.13 -13.91 16.68
N VAL A 192 -26.20 -14.69 16.88
CA VAL A 192 -27.23 -14.90 15.85
C VAL A 192 -27.89 -13.56 15.50
N GLY A 193 -27.74 -13.12 14.24
CA GLY A 193 -28.38 -11.91 13.71
C GLY A 193 -27.42 -10.75 13.40
N GLU A 194 -26.13 -10.86 13.69
CA GLU A 194 -25.12 -9.93 13.17
C GLU A 194 -24.64 -10.40 11.78
N PRO A 195 -24.73 -9.55 10.74
CA PRO A 195 -24.37 -9.93 9.37
C PRO A 195 -22.86 -10.21 9.18
N ASP A 196 -22.01 -9.76 10.10
CA ASP A 196 -20.54 -9.88 10.00
C ASP A 196 -19.95 -10.90 10.99
N ASP A 197 -20.78 -11.74 11.62
CA ASP A 197 -20.28 -12.80 12.52
C ASP A 197 -19.73 -13.99 11.73
N LEU A 198 -18.41 -13.96 11.50
CA LEU A 198 -17.67 -15.02 10.83
C LEU A 198 -17.78 -16.38 11.55
N ILE A 199 -17.87 -16.39 12.88
CA ILE A 199 -17.99 -17.63 13.65
C ILE A 199 -19.36 -18.27 13.38
N ALA A 200 -20.43 -17.48 13.40
CA ALA A 200 -21.77 -17.94 13.06
C ALA A 200 -21.89 -18.39 11.60
N LYS A 201 -21.29 -17.63 10.68
CA LYS A 201 -21.32 -17.92 9.23
C LYS A 201 -20.60 -19.20 8.87
N GLU A 202 -19.43 -19.44 9.46
CA GLU A 202 -18.57 -20.57 9.11
C GLU A 202 -18.84 -21.82 9.97
N HIS A 203 -19.75 -21.72 10.94
CA HIS A 203 -20.10 -22.79 11.88
C HIS A 203 -18.89 -23.39 12.61
N ALA A 204 -17.93 -22.54 13.01
CA ALA A 204 -16.69 -22.93 13.67
C ALA A 204 -16.66 -22.50 15.15
N ALA A 205 -15.77 -23.07 15.95
CA ALA A 205 -15.50 -22.61 17.31
C ALA A 205 -14.56 -21.39 17.34
N ALA A 206 -13.67 -21.29 16.34
CA ALA A 206 -12.86 -20.13 16.05
C ALA A 206 -12.48 -20.10 14.56
N VAL A 207 -12.17 -18.89 14.09
CA VAL A 207 -11.75 -18.61 12.72
C VAL A 207 -10.38 -17.95 12.79
N VAL A 208 -9.43 -18.41 11.98
CA VAL A 208 -8.17 -17.70 11.76
C VAL A 208 -8.14 -17.19 10.34
N GLU A 209 -7.92 -15.88 10.21
CA GLU A 209 -7.70 -15.24 8.93
C GLU A 209 -6.20 -15.00 8.72
N GLY A 210 -5.75 -15.15 7.48
CA GLY A 210 -4.44 -14.71 7.04
C GLY A 210 -4.55 -13.68 5.95
N ARG A 211 -3.65 -12.71 5.96
CA ARG A 211 -3.46 -11.76 4.86
C ARG A 211 -1.98 -11.68 4.50
N SER A 212 -1.69 -11.60 3.21
CA SER A 212 -0.33 -11.30 2.74
C SER A 212 0.07 -9.87 3.09
N ALA A 213 1.35 -9.54 2.92
CA ALA A 213 1.77 -8.15 2.82
C ALA A 213 1.23 -7.52 1.53
N CYS A 214 1.11 -6.19 1.53
CA CYS A 214 0.90 -5.42 0.33
C CYS A 214 2.15 -5.49 -0.53
N LEU A 215 2.04 -6.16 -1.68
CA LEU A 215 3.15 -6.39 -2.60
C LEU A 215 2.67 -6.28 -4.05
N PHE A 216 3.62 -6.16 -4.98
CA PHE A 216 3.27 -6.21 -6.39
C PHE A 216 2.81 -7.61 -6.79
N PRO A 217 1.77 -7.74 -7.63
CA PRO A 217 1.38 -9.05 -8.17
C PRO A 217 2.48 -9.62 -9.06
N GLN A 218 2.49 -10.94 -9.24
CA GLN A 218 3.41 -11.67 -10.11
C GLN A 218 3.47 -11.07 -11.52
N ARG A 219 2.33 -10.58 -12.03
CA ARG A 219 2.26 -9.94 -13.36
C ARG A 219 3.16 -8.71 -13.50
N TYR A 220 3.35 -7.94 -12.42
CA TYR A 220 4.24 -6.77 -12.43
C TYR A 220 5.67 -7.17 -12.82
N PHE A 221 6.17 -8.28 -12.28
CA PHE A 221 7.52 -8.77 -12.58
C PHE A 221 7.61 -9.33 -14.00
N THR A 222 6.60 -10.10 -14.44
CA THR A 222 6.61 -10.72 -15.76
C THR A 222 6.46 -9.71 -16.89
N GLU A 223 5.56 -8.72 -16.74
CA GLU A 223 5.28 -7.70 -17.76
C GLU A 223 6.44 -6.70 -17.89
N ASN A 224 7.15 -6.40 -16.80
CA ASN A 224 8.29 -5.49 -16.80
C ASN A 224 9.64 -6.20 -17.01
N HIS A 225 9.64 -7.51 -17.27
CA HIS A 225 10.85 -8.34 -17.42
C HIS A 225 11.84 -8.20 -16.25
N LEU A 226 11.30 -8.09 -15.04
CA LEU A 226 12.08 -7.92 -13.82
C LEU A 226 12.38 -9.28 -13.18
N PRO A 227 13.58 -9.49 -12.63
CA PRO A 227 13.85 -10.68 -11.83
C PRO A 227 12.91 -10.72 -10.62
N VAL A 228 12.34 -11.90 -10.36
CA VAL A 228 11.57 -12.16 -9.15
C VAL A 228 12.57 -12.43 -8.02
N PRO A 229 12.55 -11.68 -6.90
CA PRO A 229 13.40 -11.96 -5.75
C PRO A 229 13.23 -13.41 -5.30
N THR A 230 14.31 -14.13 -5.05
CA THR A 230 14.31 -15.49 -4.48
C THR A 230 14.86 -15.42 -3.07
N GLU A 231 14.02 -15.04 -2.11
CA GLU A 231 14.32 -15.33 -0.70
C GLU A 231 14.24 -16.83 -0.42
#